data_AF-A0A7V4UNX8-F1
#
_entry.id   AF-A0A7V4UNX8-F1
#
_cell.length_a   1.000
_cell.length_b   1.000
_cell.length_c   1.000
_cell.angle_alpha   90.00
_cell.angle_beta   90.00
_cell.angle_gamma   90.00
#
_symmetry.space_group_name_H-M   'P 1'
#
loop_
_entity.id
_entity.type
_entity.pdbx_description
1 polymer ?
#
loop_
_entity_poly.entity_id
_entity_poly.type
_entity_poly.pdbx_seq_one_letter_code
_entity_poly.pdbx_strand_id
1 'polypeptide(L)'
;MARGPEAFRALRHRDFLWFWSSYFVSNVGSWMQSVAQGWLLFELTNSPLTLGLFSLLRTGMLLFFFLVGGIIADRWDRRLVMICIQIVSLATALGLALLTSVGAAVAV
;
A
#
# COMPACT_ATOMS: atom_id res chain seq x y z
N MET A 1 -39.35 18.38 -0.72
CA MET A 1 -38.16 18.27 0.16
C MET A 1 -37.26 17.16 -0.37
N ALA A 2 -36.40 17.45 -1.34
CA ALA A 2 -35.45 16.48 -1.87
C ALA A 2 -34.16 16.54 -1.03
N ARG A 3 -33.98 15.57 -0.12
CA ARG A 3 -32.70 15.34 0.54
C ARG A 3 -31.74 14.85 -0.53
N GLY A 4 -30.90 15.73 -1.08
CA GLY A 4 -29.79 15.32 -1.95
C GLY A 4 -28.95 14.25 -1.24
N PRO A 5 -28.31 13.33 -1.97
CA PRO A 5 -27.67 12.15 -1.38
C PRO A 5 -26.68 12.57 -0.28
N GLU A 6 -27.02 12.27 0.98
CA GLU A 6 -26.23 12.56 2.19
C GLU A 6 -24.77 12.06 2.07
N ALA A 7 -24.50 11.11 1.15
CA ALA A 7 -23.19 10.58 0.82
C ALA A 7 -22.15 11.63 0.40
N PHE A 8 -22.56 12.69 -0.31
CA PHE A 8 -21.61 13.73 -0.80
C PHE A 8 -21.40 14.87 0.21
N ARG A 9 -22.02 14.81 1.38
CA ARG A 9 -21.91 15.86 2.40
C ARG A 9 -20.52 15.92 3.02
N ALA A 10 -19.84 14.78 3.14
CA ALA A 10 -18.46 14.68 3.63
C ALA A 10 -17.46 15.39 2.71
N LEU A 11 -17.71 15.38 1.39
CA LEU A 11 -16.88 16.05 0.38
C LEU A 11 -16.98 17.57 0.41
N ARG A 12 -17.88 18.17 1.21
CA ARG A 12 -17.91 19.65 1.41
C ARG A 12 -16.85 20.12 2.40
N HIS A 13 -16.26 19.22 3.19
CA HIS A 13 -15.18 19.57 4.11
C HIS A 13 -13.84 19.52 3.37
N ARG A 14 -13.16 20.68 3.27
CA ARG A 14 -11.87 20.81 2.55
C ARG A 14 -10.82 19.83 3.07
N ASP A 15 -10.73 19.66 4.39
CA ASP A 15 -9.76 18.74 5.00
C ASP A 15 -10.03 17.28 4.63
N PHE A 16 -11.31 16.89 4.51
CA PHE A 16 -11.70 15.57 4.06
C PHE A 16 -11.37 15.37 2.58
N LEU A 17 -11.57 16.37 1.72
CA LEU A 17 -11.20 16.30 0.31
C LEU A 17 -9.68 16.11 0.11
N TRP A 18 -8.85 16.85 0.85
CA TRP A 18 -7.39 16.71 0.81
C TRP A 18 -6.94 15.34 1.27
N PHE A 19 -7.50 14.85 2.39
CA PHE A 19 -7.23 13.51 2.87
C PHE A 19 -7.66 12.45 1.85
N TRP A 20 -8.88 12.55 1.33
CA TRP A 20 -9.46 11.59 0.41
C TRP A 20 -8.70 11.52 -0.91
N SER A 21 -8.35 12.66 -1.51
CA SER A 21 -7.56 12.70 -2.75
C SER A 21 -6.16 12.12 -2.56
N SER A 22 -5.49 12.48 -1.46
CA SER A 22 -4.17 11.94 -1.12
C SER A 22 -4.22 10.43 -0.90
N TYR A 23 -5.22 9.96 -0.17
CA TYR A 23 -5.44 8.54 0.09
C TYR A 23 -5.78 7.78 -1.18
N PHE A 24 -6.62 8.34 -2.05
CA PHE A 24 -6.96 7.77 -3.34
C PHE A 24 -5.74 7.57 -4.22
N VAL A 25 -4.92 8.61 -4.39
CA VAL A 25 -3.67 8.54 -5.16
C VAL A 25 -2.70 7.51 -4.55
N SER A 26 -2.54 7.51 -3.23
CA SER A 26 -1.68 6.55 -2.53
C SER A 26 -2.14 5.12 -2.76
N ASN A 27 -3.44 4.86 -2.65
CA ASN A 27 -4.01 3.54 -2.87
C ASN A 27 -3.80 3.07 -4.32
N VAL A 28 -4.07 3.92 -5.31
CA VAL A 28 -3.80 3.60 -6.73
C VAL A 28 -2.32 3.27 -6.92
N GLY A 29 -1.41 4.06 -6.35
CA GLY A 29 0.02 3.79 -6.39
C GLY A 29 0.40 2.43 -5.79
N SER A 30 -0.18 2.05 -4.65
CA SER A 30 0.05 0.74 -4.02
C SER A 30 -0.43 -0.43 -4.86
N TRP A 31 -1.56 -0.26 -5.57
CA TRP A 31 -2.06 -1.27 -6.50
C TRP A 31 -1.14 -1.41 -7.72
N MET A 32 -0.71 -0.29 -8.30
CA MET A 32 0.27 -0.29 -9.40
C MET A 32 1.58 -0.96 -8.98
N GLN A 33 2.11 -0.62 -7.81
CA GLN A 33 3.31 -1.23 -7.25
C GLN A 33 3.15 -2.75 -7.07
N SER A 34 1.99 -3.21 -6.60
CA SER A 34 1.72 -4.64 -6.42
C SER A 34 1.71 -5.40 -7.75
N VAL A 35 1.14 -4.82 -8.81
CA VAL A 35 1.17 -5.42 -10.15
C VAL A 35 2.59 -5.44 -10.71
N ALA A 36 3.32 -4.32 -10.59
CA ALA A 36 4.70 -4.21 -11.06
C ALA A 36 5.63 -5.21 -10.36
N GLN A 37 5.49 -5.39 -9.04
CA GLN A 37 6.24 -6.39 -8.28
C GLN A 37 5.94 -7.82 -8.74
N GLY A 38 4.67 -8.15 -8.99
CA GLY A 38 4.29 -9.46 -9.52
C GLY A 38 4.89 -9.71 -10.90
N TRP A 39 4.86 -8.70 -11.78
CA TRP A 39 5.46 -8.79 -13.11
C TRP A 39 6.97 -8.95 -13.06
N LEU A 40 7.66 -8.15 -12.24
CA LEU A 40 9.12 -8.24 -12.06
C LEU A 40 9.54 -9.63 -11.57
N LEU A 41 8.83 -10.19 -10.59
CA LEU A 41 9.12 -11.53 -10.08
C LEU A 41 8.90 -12.60 -11.16
N PHE A 42 7.89 -12.44 -12.00
CA PHE A 42 7.63 -13.32 -13.13
C PHE A 42 8.76 -13.26 -14.15
N GLU A 43 9.22 -12.05 -14.51
CA GLU A 43 10.32 -11.85 -15.44
C GLU A 43 11.63 -12.49 -14.94
N LEU A 44 11.91 -12.36 -13.64
CA LEU A 44 13.09 -12.95 -13.00
C LEU A 44 13.03 -14.48 -12.91
N THR A 45 11.87 -15.04 -12.55
CA THR A 45 11.79 -16.48 -12.22
C THR A 45 11.25 -17.35 -13.37
N ASN A 46 10.52 -16.75 -14.32
CA ASN A 46 9.79 -17.44 -15.41
C ASN A 46 8.85 -18.59 -14.96
N SER A 47 8.51 -18.67 -13.67
CA SER A 47 7.72 -19.76 -13.08
C SER A 47 6.46 -19.25 -12.36
N PRO A 48 5.26 -19.70 -12.78
CA PRO A 48 4.00 -19.36 -12.10
C PRO A 48 3.92 -19.87 -10.65
N LEU A 49 4.63 -20.96 -10.32
CA LEU A 49 4.62 -21.52 -8.96
C LEU A 49 5.27 -20.57 -7.94
N THR A 50 6.33 -19.87 -8.33
CA THR A 50 7.03 -18.93 -7.45
C THR A 50 6.17 -17.70 -7.15
N LEU A 51 5.37 -17.23 -8.11
CA LEU A 51 4.39 -16.17 -7.88
C LEU A 51 3.33 -16.57 -6.85
N GLY A 52 2.85 -17.82 -6.94
CA GLY A 52 1.92 -18.40 -5.98
C GLY A 52 2.51 -18.43 -4.57
N LEU A 53 3.73 -18.96 -4.42
CA LEU A 53 4.43 -19.04 -3.14
C LEU A 53 4.72 -17.65 -2.56
N PHE A 54 5.14 -16.70 -3.39
CA PHE A 54 5.36 -15.30 -2.97
C PHE A 54 4.07 -14.67 -2.43
N SER A 55 2.95 -14.87 -3.13
CA SER A 55 1.64 -14.36 -2.71
C SER A 55 1.16 -15.00 -1.40
N LEU A 56 1.42 -16.30 -1.22
CA LEU A 56 1.14 -17.02 0.03
C LEU A 56 1.96 -16.49 1.20
N LEU A 57 3.27 -16.28 1.02
CA LEU A 57 4.14 -15.72 2.04
C LEU A 57 3.74 -14.28 2.39
N ARG A 58 3.42 -13.46 1.39
CA ARG A 58 2.93 -12.08 1.60
C ARG A 58 1.66 -12.07 2.44
N THR A 59 0.70 -12.94 2.11
CA THR A 59 -0.57 -13.05 2.84
C THR A 59 -0.39 -13.62 4.23
N GLY A 60 0.45 -14.65 4.38
CA GLY A 60 0.76 -15.26 5.67
C GLY A 60 1.41 -14.25 6.63
N MET A 61 2.33 -13.44 6.12
CA MET A 61 2.96 -12.37 6.90
C MET A 61 1.94 -11.30 7.32
N LEU A 62 1.04 -10.89 6.41
CA LEU A 62 -0.06 -9.98 6.75
C LEU A 62 -0.93 -10.55 7.88
N LEU A 63 -1.32 -11.82 7.81
CA LEU A 63 -2.13 -12.47 8.84
C LEU A 63 -1.39 -12.54 10.19
N PHE A 64 -0.10 -12.88 10.16
CA PHE A 64 0.74 -12.97 11.35
C PHE A 64 0.84 -11.62 12.09
N PHE A 65 1.02 -10.52 11.33
CA PHE A 65 1.16 -9.18 11.90
C PHE A 65 -0.17 -8.44 12.08
N PHE A 66 -1.29 -8.98 11.58
CA PHE A 66 -2.60 -8.32 11.64
C PHE A 66 -3.01 -7.95 13.07
N LEU A 67 -2.87 -8.89 14.01
CA LEU A 67 -3.23 -8.68 15.41
C LEU A 67 -2.32 -7.65 16.09
N VAL A 68 -1.02 -7.71 15.82
CA VAL A 68 -0.03 -6.76 16.37
C VAL A 68 -0.31 -5.35 15.88
N GLY A 69 -0.64 -5.19 14.60
CA GLY A 69 -1.03 -3.91 14.02
C GLY A 69 -2.27 -3.32 14.69
N GLY A 70 -3.27 -4.15 15.01
CA GLY A 70 -4.48 -3.73 15.75
C GLY A 70 -4.17 -3.20 17.14
N ILE A 71 -3.34 -3.91 17.90
CA ILE A 71 -2.94 -3.49 19.26
C ILE A 71 -2.21 -2.14 19.23
N ILE A 72 -1.33 -1.93 18.24
CA ILE A 72 -0.61 -0.66 18.07
C ILE A 72 -1.59 0.46 17.70
N ALA A 73 -2.53 0.21 16.79
CA ALA A 73 -3.52 1.18 16.35
C ALA A 73 -4.50 1.61 17.45
N ASP A 74 -4.75 0.76 18.43
CA ASP A 74 -5.64 1.06 19.55
C ASP A 74 -4.93 1.74 20.73
N ARG A 75 -3.60 1.57 20.88
CA ARG A 75 -2.83 2.17 21.98
C ARG A 75 -2.24 3.55 21.67
N TRP A 76 -2.10 3.91 20.41
CA TRP A 76 -1.41 5.14 19.98
C TRP A 76 -2.34 6.06 19.21
N ASP A 77 -1.95 7.33 19.10
CA ASP A 77 -2.66 8.29 18.26
C ASP A 77 -2.73 7.79 16.80
N ARG A 78 -3.93 7.42 16.37
CA ARG A 78 -4.20 6.85 15.04
C ARG A 78 -3.64 7.70 13.90
N ARG A 79 -3.62 9.03 14.07
CA ARG A 79 -3.05 9.97 13.10
C ARG A 79 -1.54 9.79 12.94
N LEU A 80 -0.80 9.67 14.04
CA LEU A 80 0.65 9.47 14.00
C LEU A 80 1.01 8.09 13.45
N VAL A 81 0.27 7.06 13.88
CA VAL A 81 0.43 5.70 13.35
C VAL A 81 0.24 5.67 11.83
N MET A 82 -0.82 6.29 11.31
CA MET A 82 -1.06 6.38 9.87
C MET A 82 0.07 7.12 9.14
N ILE A 83 0.53 8.26 9.67
CA ILE A 83 1.62 9.03 9.06
C ILE A 83 2.90 8.18 8.99
N CYS A 84 3.27 7.49 10.07
CA CYS A 84 4.42 6.60 10.09
C CYS A 84 4.30 5.48 9.05
N ILE A 85 3.14 4.83 8.94
CA ILE A 85 2.90 3.79 7.93
C ILE A 85 3.05 4.34 6.52
N GLN A 86 2.48 5.52 6.22
CA GLN A 86 2.61 6.14 4.91
C GLN A 86 4.07 6.48 4.57
N ILE A 87 4.85 6.98 5.55
CA ILE A 87 6.28 7.28 5.36
C ILE A 87 7.07 5.99 5.08
N VAL A 88 6.84 4.93 5.84
CA VAL A 88 7.51 3.63 5.64
C VAL A 88 7.14 3.05 4.27
N SER A 89 5.87 3.14 3.86
CA SER A 89 5.44 2.69 2.53
C SER A 89 6.09 3.50 1.42
N LEU A 90 6.21 4.82 1.57
CA LEU A 90 6.92 5.66 0.60
C LEU A 90 8.41 5.29 0.52
N ALA A 91 9.06 5.10 1.66
CA ALA A 91 10.47 4.74 1.73
C ALA A 91 10.76 3.40 1.05
N THR A 92 9.91 2.39 1.27
CA THR A 92 10.05 1.07 0.61
C THR A 92 9.77 1.13 -0.89
N ALA A 93 8.78 1.91 -1.32
CA ALA A 93 8.50 2.13 -2.74
C ALA A 93 9.66 2.85 -3.45
N LEU A 94 10.20 3.91 -2.85
CA LEU A 94 11.37 4.63 -3.37
C LEU A 94 12.62 3.76 -3.37
N GLY A 95 12.86 3.02 -2.29
CA GLY A 95 13.98 2.07 -2.21
C GLY A 95 13.91 1.04 -3.33
N LEU A 96 12.73 0.45 -3.58
CA LEU A 96 12.53 -0.49 -4.68
C LEU A 96 12.76 0.18 -6.04
N ALA A 97 12.20 1.37 -6.27
CA ALA A 97 12.37 2.11 -7.53
C ALA A 97 13.84 2.49 -7.81
N LEU A 98 14.59 2.85 -6.77
CA LEU A 98 16.03 3.12 -6.89
C LEU A 98 16.81 1.84 -7.18
N LEU A 99 16.52 0.73 -6.49
CA LEU A 99 17.17 -0.55 -6.73
C LEU A 99 16.91 -1.10 -8.14
N THR A 100 15.70 -0.92 -8.67
CA THR A 100 15.38 -1.33 -10.04
C THR A 100 16.01 -0.41 -11.09
N SER A 101 16.05 0.91 -10.85
CA SER A 101 16.66 1.88 -11.79
C SER A 101 18.18 1.81 -11.89
N VAL A 102 18.87 1.41 -10.81
CA VAL A 102 20.34 1.18 -10.83
C VAL A 102 20.71 -0.13 -11.55
N GLY A 103 19.72 -0.94 -11.96
CA GLY A 103 19.95 -2.21 -12.66
C GLY A 103 20.38 -3.36 -11.75
N ALA A 104 20.46 -3.15 -10.44
CA ALA A 104 20.86 -4.18 -9.47
C ALA A 104 19.83 -5.31 -9.33
N ALA A 105 18.55 -5.05 -9.62
CA ALA A 105 17.51 -6.06 -9.65
C ALA A 105 17.54 -6.98 -10.89
N VAL A 106 18.34 -6.66 -11.92
CA VAL A 106 18.56 -7.52 -13.10
C VAL A 106 19.70 -8.53 -12.86
N ALA A 107 20.42 -8.44 -11.73
CA ALA A 107 21.62 -9.21 -11.46
C ALA A 107 21.49 -10.25 -10.31
N VAL A 108 20.29 -10.52 -9.80
CA VAL A 108 20.02 -11.57 -8.78
C VAL A 108 18.99 -12.54 -9.31
#